data_AF-A0A950RD29-F1
#
_entry.id   AF-A0A950RD29-F1
#
_cell.length_a   1.000
_cell.length_b   1.000
_cell.length_c   1.000
_cell.angle_alpha   90.00
_cell.angle_beta   90.00
_cell.angle_gamma   90.00
#
_symmetry.space_group_name_H-M   'P 1'
#
loop_
_entity.id
_entity.type
_entity.pdbx_description
1 polymer ?
#
loop_
_entity_poly.entity_id
_entity_poly.type
_entity_poly.pdbx_seq_one_letter_code
_entity_poly.pdbx_strand_id
1 'polypeptide(L)'
;MADNARRCRKILQQVAPEAEVIDWNDMFDPYHNAVDQYYLVGSTLAKSWEGLDPEVIIANWNSGKAAESLRFFADQGHRQVLASYYDTDNVQADVDHWLKAAEGVRKVRGLMYTTWRNDYKDLEKFAEAVRRHP
;
A
#
# COMPACT_ATOMS: atom_id res chain seq x y z
N MET A 1 -6.36 -7.63 15.35
CA MET A 1 -6.34 -7.14 13.96
C MET A 1 -6.59 -8.25 12.93
N ALA A 2 -5.77 -9.31 12.88
CA ALA A 2 -5.88 -10.38 11.87
C ALA A 2 -7.30 -10.98 11.72
N ASP A 3 -7.97 -11.31 12.84
CA ASP A 3 -9.32 -11.87 12.79
C ASP A 3 -10.37 -10.89 12.25
N ASN A 4 -10.17 -9.57 12.48
CA ASN A 4 -11.02 -8.55 11.92
C ASN A 4 -10.89 -8.52 10.38
N ALA A 5 -9.65 -8.52 9.86
CA ALA A 5 -9.40 -8.55 8.42
C ALA A 5 -10.06 -9.77 7.76
N ARG A 6 -9.90 -10.97 8.34
CA ARG A 6 -10.57 -12.21 7.86
C ARG A 6 -12.09 -12.08 7.85
N ARG A 7 -12.67 -11.49 8.90
CA ARG A 7 -14.13 -11.29 8.99
C ARG A 7 -14.63 -10.29 7.95
N CYS A 8 -13.95 -9.16 7.79
CA CYS A 8 -14.28 -8.15 6.78
C CYS A 8 -14.21 -8.74 5.37
N ARG A 9 -13.17 -9.52 5.04
CA ARG A 9 -13.06 -10.19 3.74
C ARG A 9 -14.23 -11.14 3.48
N LYS A 10 -14.61 -11.97 4.46
CA LYS A 10 -15.77 -12.87 4.33
C LYS A 10 -17.08 -12.13 4.05
N ILE A 11 -17.29 -10.99 4.71
CA ILE A 11 -18.48 -10.16 4.48
C ILE A 11 -18.45 -9.58 3.05
N LEU A 12 -17.30 -9.06 2.60
CA LEU A 12 -17.16 -8.52 1.24
C LEU A 12 -17.38 -9.60 0.18
N GLN A 13 -16.86 -10.81 0.37
CA GLN A 13 -17.11 -11.94 -0.53
C GLN A 13 -18.59 -12.32 -0.63
N GLN A 14 -19.36 -12.16 0.45
CA GLN A 14 -20.81 -12.46 0.44
C GLN A 14 -21.63 -11.41 -0.31
N VAL A 15 -21.24 -10.13 -0.22
CA VAL A 15 -22.02 -9.01 -0.77
C VAL A 15 -21.57 -8.64 -2.19
N ALA A 16 -20.27 -8.74 -2.47
CA ALA A 16 -19.66 -8.35 -3.73
C ALA A 16 -18.48 -9.29 -4.07
N PRO A 17 -18.74 -10.55 -4.46
CA PRO A 17 -17.69 -11.55 -4.70
C PRO A 17 -16.67 -11.16 -5.76
N GLU A 18 -17.09 -10.39 -6.78
CA GLU A 18 -16.23 -9.93 -7.88
C GLU A 18 -15.44 -8.65 -7.54
N ALA A 19 -15.63 -8.06 -6.36
CA ALA A 19 -14.95 -6.82 -5.99
C ALA A 19 -13.47 -7.07 -5.65
N GLU A 20 -12.59 -6.32 -6.30
CA GLU A 20 -11.21 -6.19 -5.87
C GLU A 20 -11.15 -5.34 -4.59
N VAL A 21 -10.50 -5.86 -3.56
CA VAL A 21 -10.32 -5.16 -2.29
C VAL A 21 -8.92 -4.57 -2.26
N ILE A 22 -8.85 -3.27 -2.01
CA ILE A 22 -7.60 -2.53 -1.80
C ILE A 22 -7.58 -2.05 -0.35
N ASP A 23 -6.47 -2.27 0.37
CA ASP A 23 -6.31 -1.79 1.75
C ASP A 23 -4.91 -1.22 1.98
N TRP A 24 -4.79 -0.28 2.90
CA TRP A 24 -3.53 0.37 3.24
C TRP A 24 -2.59 -0.60 3.98
N ASN A 25 -1.29 -0.53 3.65
CA ASN A 25 -0.32 -1.50 4.15
C ASN A 25 0.02 -1.37 5.63
N ASP A 26 -0.12 -0.18 6.21
CA ASP A 26 0.57 0.22 7.43
C ASP A 26 0.26 -0.64 8.63
N MET A 27 -1.00 -0.99 8.84
CA MET A 27 -1.42 -1.85 9.95
C MET A 27 -1.09 -3.33 9.74
N PHE A 28 -0.59 -3.70 8.56
CA PHE A 28 -0.19 -5.05 8.17
C PHE A 28 1.31 -5.18 7.86
N ASP A 29 2.05 -4.08 7.83
CA ASP A 29 3.44 -4.06 7.43
C ASP A 29 4.37 -4.07 8.66
N PRO A 30 5.20 -5.10 8.86
CA PRO A 30 6.14 -5.18 9.98
C PRO A 30 7.26 -4.14 9.88
N TYR A 31 7.48 -3.54 8.71
CA TYR A 31 8.38 -2.42 8.52
C TYR A 31 7.72 -1.07 8.86
N HIS A 32 6.41 -1.08 9.15
CA HIS A 32 5.60 0.07 9.50
C HIS A 32 4.91 -0.10 10.86
N ASN A 33 3.57 -0.15 10.92
CA ASN A 33 2.81 -0.14 12.17
C ASN A 33 2.47 -1.55 12.69
N ALA A 34 2.73 -2.63 11.95
CA ALA A 34 2.42 -4.00 12.38
C ALA A 34 3.43 -4.55 13.40
N VAL A 35 3.51 -3.87 14.53
CA VAL A 35 4.39 -4.16 15.66
C VAL A 35 3.58 -4.28 16.95
N ASP A 36 4.23 -4.71 18.03
CA ASP A 36 3.59 -4.69 19.35
C ASP A 36 3.53 -3.27 19.93
N GLN A 37 2.54 -3.03 20.80
CA GLN A 37 2.33 -1.75 21.49
C GLN A 37 2.32 -0.51 20.57
N TYR A 38 1.73 -0.64 19.38
CA TYR A 38 1.60 0.47 18.45
C TYR A 38 0.57 1.50 18.96
N TYR A 39 1.04 2.69 19.28
CA TYR A 39 0.22 3.85 19.64
C TYR A 39 -0.81 3.53 20.75
N LEU A 40 -2.09 3.79 20.51
CA LEU A 40 -3.21 3.53 21.44
C LEU A 40 -3.94 2.22 21.14
N VAL A 41 -3.34 1.31 20.36
CA VAL A 41 -3.97 0.02 20.07
C VAL A 41 -3.83 -0.88 21.30
N GLY A 42 -4.96 -1.24 21.92
CA GLY A 42 -5.02 -2.08 23.12
C GLY A 42 -4.65 -3.56 22.90
N SER A 43 -4.16 -3.92 21.72
CA SER A 43 -3.72 -5.26 21.34
C SER A 43 -2.50 -5.17 20.43
N THR A 44 -1.77 -6.27 20.25
CA THR A 44 -0.65 -6.28 19.32
C THR A 44 -1.12 -6.19 17.86
N LEU A 45 -0.38 -5.42 17.05
CA LEU A 45 -0.50 -5.45 15.59
C LEU A 45 0.57 -6.34 14.97
N ALA A 46 1.54 -6.84 15.74
CA ALA A 46 2.48 -7.82 15.25
C ALA A 46 1.71 -9.01 14.67
N LYS A 47 2.14 -9.48 13.50
CA LYS A 47 1.51 -10.57 12.75
C LYS A 47 0.09 -10.31 12.27
N SER A 48 -0.37 -9.06 12.26
CA SER A 48 -1.68 -8.70 11.69
C SER A 48 -1.85 -9.15 10.24
N TRP A 49 -0.77 -9.16 9.45
CA TRP A 49 -0.75 -9.63 8.05
C TRP A 49 -1.18 -11.08 7.87
N GLU A 50 -1.05 -11.93 8.89
CA GLU A 50 -1.53 -13.32 8.83
C GLU A 50 -3.05 -13.40 8.60
N GLY A 51 -3.78 -12.30 8.85
CA GLY A 51 -5.20 -12.17 8.57
C GLY A 51 -5.55 -11.67 7.16
N LEU A 52 -4.58 -11.23 6.36
CA LEU A 52 -4.82 -10.76 5.01
C LEU A 52 -5.12 -11.93 4.08
N ASP A 53 -6.17 -11.77 3.30
CA ASP A 53 -6.47 -12.67 2.19
C ASP A 53 -5.48 -12.37 1.03
N PRO A 54 -4.85 -13.39 0.41
CA PRO A 54 -3.87 -13.19 -0.67
C PRO A 54 -4.38 -12.37 -1.87
N GLU A 55 -5.70 -12.28 -2.06
CA GLU A 55 -6.30 -11.51 -3.16
C GLU A 55 -6.39 -10.00 -2.88
N VAL A 56 -6.24 -9.59 -1.61
CA VAL A 56 -6.21 -8.18 -1.21
C VAL A 56 -5.03 -7.49 -1.88
N ILE A 57 -5.33 -6.39 -2.55
CA ILE A 57 -4.35 -5.50 -3.16
C ILE A 57 -3.87 -4.53 -2.10
N ILE A 58 -2.56 -4.41 -1.94
CA ILE A 58 -1.97 -3.55 -0.91
C ILE A 58 -1.69 -2.16 -1.49
N ALA A 59 -2.33 -1.14 -0.92
CA ALA A 59 -1.99 0.25 -1.15
C ALA A 59 -0.79 0.61 -0.25
N ASN A 60 0.41 0.62 -0.84
CA ASN A 60 1.64 0.81 -0.10
C ASN A 60 2.01 2.29 -0.04
N TRP A 61 2.21 2.82 1.17
CA TRP A 61 2.53 4.24 1.40
C TRP A 61 3.76 4.46 2.28
N ASN A 62 4.47 3.40 2.70
CA ASN A 62 5.65 3.52 3.57
C ASN A 62 6.90 3.97 2.78
N SER A 63 6.98 5.25 2.44
CA SER A 63 8.12 5.80 1.68
C SER A 63 9.45 5.65 2.41
N GLY A 64 9.45 5.63 3.75
CA GLY A 64 10.66 5.50 4.58
C GLY A 64 11.34 4.12 4.49
N LYS A 65 10.59 3.06 4.18
CA LYS A 65 11.11 1.69 3.99
C LYS A 65 10.45 0.99 2.80
N ALA A 66 10.29 1.73 1.71
CA ALA A 66 9.51 1.31 0.55
C ALA A 66 9.98 -0.04 -0.01
N ALA A 67 11.29 -0.25 -0.16
CA ALA A 67 11.83 -1.49 -0.75
C ALA A 67 11.54 -2.72 0.13
N GLU A 68 11.63 -2.59 1.45
CA GLU A 68 11.36 -3.65 2.42
C GLU A 68 9.87 -3.98 2.44
N SER A 69 9.02 -2.96 2.55
CA SER A 69 7.56 -3.10 2.51
C SER A 69 7.09 -3.77 1.23
N LEU A 70 7.60 -3.34 0.07
CA LEU A 70 7.21 -3.89 -1.22
C LEU A 70 7.62 -5.35 -1.40
N ARG A 71 8.84 -5.72 -0.96
CA ARG A 71 9.29 -7.12 -0.99
C ARG A 71 8.45 -7.99 -0.07
N PHE A 72 8.18 -7.53 1.14
CA PHE A 72 7.39 -8.28 2.13
C PHE A 72 6.01 -8.71 1.61
N PHE A 73 5.27 -7.80 0.99
CA PHE A 73 3.96 -8.14 0.43
C PHE A 73 4.06 -8.93 -0.89
N ALA A 74 5.09 -8.68 -1.70
CA ALA A 74 5.33 -9.46 -2.91
C ALA A 74 5.66 -10.93 -2.60
N ASP A 75 6.45 -11.20 -1.56
CA ASP A 75 6.82 -12.55 -1.11
C ASP A 75 5.62 -13.33 -0.57
N GLN A 76 4.63 -12.63 -0.02
CA GLN A 76 3.34 -13.20 0.36
C GLN A 76 2.34 -13.32 -0.82
N GLY A 77 2.72 -12.82 -1.99
CA GLY A 77 1.96 -12.97 -3.22
C GLY A 77 0.91 -11.89 -3.46
N HIS A 78 0.86 -10.83 -2.65
CA HIS A 78 -0.08 -9.74 -2.84
C HIS A 78 0.23 -8.93 -4.09
N ARG A 79 -0.84 -8.41 -4.70
CA ARG A 79 -0.74 -7.34 -5.71
C ARG A 79 -0.64 -6.01 -4.99
N GLN A 80 0.01 -5.03 -5.59
CA GLN A 80 0.32 -3.78 -4.91
C GLN A 80 0.03 -2.57 -5.80
N VAL A 81 -0.46 -1.49 -5.20
CA VAL A 81 -0.52 -0.15 -5.80
C VAL A 81 0.29 0.81 -4.93
N LEU A 82 1.10 1.66 -5.55
CA LEU A 82 2.03 2.52 -4.84
C LEU A 82 1.38 3.89 -4.62
N ALA A 83 1.11 4.29 -3.38
CA ALA A 83 0.67 5.65 -3.07
C ALA A 83 1.86 6.60 -3.09
N SER A 84 2.30 6.92 -4.30
CA SER A 84 3.58 7.57 -4.57
C SER A 84 3.54 9.09 -4.59
N TYR A 85 2.37 9.71 -4.36
CA TYR A 85 2.25 11.14 -4.14
C TYR A 85 1.49 11.35 -2.84
N TYR A 86 2.02 12.19 -1.96
CA TYR A 86 1.41 12.54 -0.67
C TYR A 86 1.66 14.02 -0.35
N ASP A 87 0.94 14.91 -1.04
CA ASP A 87 1.02 16.38 -0.87
C ASP A 87 2.47 16.91 -0.81
N THR A 88 3.32 16.43 -1.71
CA THR A 88 4.78 16.67 -1.78
C THR A 88 5.12 17.99 -2.47
N ASP A 89 6.34 18.48 -2.21
CA ASP A 89 6.92 19.61 -2.94
C ASP A 89 7.65 19.17 -4.22
N ASN A 90 7.95 17.87 -4.38
CA ASN A 90 8.69 17.34 -5.53
C ASN A 90 8.12 16.02 -6.06
N VAL A 91 7.17 16.16 -6.97
CA VAL A 91 6.47 15.05 -7.64
C VAL A 91 7.43 14.06 -8.30
N GLN A 92 8.44 14.54 -9.02
CA GLN A 92 9.35 13.66 -9.78
C GLN A 92 10.21 12.82 -8.84
N ALA A 93 10.74 13.42 -7.77
CA ALA A 93 11.56 12.69 -6.81
C ALA A 93 10.79 11.57 -6.12
N ASP A 94 9.51 11.80 -5.78
CA ASP A 94 8.69 10.77 -5.14
C ASP A 94 8.36 9.63 -6.10
N VAL A 95 8.03 9.93 -7.37
CA VAL A 95 7.81 8.91 -8.40
C VAL A 95 9.08 8.08 -8.61
N ASP A 96 10.24 8.73 -8.78
CA ASP A 96 11.53 8.04 -8.98
C ASP A 96 11.89 7.15 -7.78
N HIS A 97 11.65 7.63 -6.56
CA HIS A 97 11.88 6.88 -5.33
C HIS A 97 11.07 5.58 -5.28
N TRP A 98 9.76 5.68 -5.57
CA TRP A 98 8.87 4.51 -5.57
C TRP A 98 9.17 3.54 -6.71
N LEU A 99 9.52 4.04 -7.90
CA LEU A 99 9.93 3.19 -9.02
C LEU A 99 11.21 2.42 -8.69
N LYS A 100 12.22 3.11 -8.13
CA LYS A 100 13.46 2.47 -7.67
C LYS A 100 13.20 1.42 -6.60
N ALA A 101 12.30 1.69 -5.65
CA ALA A 101 11.93 0.72 -4.62
C ALA A 101 11.21 -0.52 -5.21
N ALA A 102 10.46 -0.33 -6.30
CA ALA A 102 9.73 -1.39 -7.00
C ALA A 102 10.60 -2.20 -7.97
N GLU A 103 11.85 -1.83 -8.23
CA GLU A 103 12.75 -2.58 -9.11
C GLU A 103 12.90 -4.04 -8.66
N GLY A 104 12.55 -4.97 -9.56
CA GLY A 104 12.58 -6.41 -9.30
C GLY A 104 11.45 -6.93 -8.41
N VAL A 105 10.53 -6.07 -7.94
CA VAL A 105 9.35 -6.47 -7.17
C VAL A 105 8.22 -6.88 -8.11
N ARG A 106 7.70 -8.10 -7.93
CA ARG A 106 6.60 -8.63 -8.75
C ARG A 106 5.26 -8.06 -8.30
N LYS A 107 4.26 -8.11 -9.20
CA LYS A 107 2.84 -7.80 -8.91
C LYS A 107 2.54 -6.35 -8.47
N VAL A 108 3.43 -5.40 -8.77
CA VAL A 108 3.12 -3.97 -8.69
C VAL A 108 2.22 -3.60 -9.88
N ARG A 109 1.06 -3.00 -9.62
CA ARG A 109 0.02 -2.66 -10.61
C ARG A 109 0.15 -1.25 -11.16
N GLY A 110 0.83 -0.36 -10.43
CA GLY A 110 1.01 1.03 -10.82
C GLY A 110 1.17 1.96 -9.63
N LEU A 111 1.23 3.25 -9.95
CA LEU A 111 1.37 4.36 -9.02
C LEU A 111 0.03 5.09 -8.88
N MET A 112 -0.24 5.65 -7.70
CA MET A 112 -1.49 6.31 -7.33
C MET A 112 -1.20 7.71 -6.79
N TYR A 113 -1.87 8.71 -7.37
CA TYR A 113 -1.88 10.07 -6.86
C TYR A 113 -2.80 10.15 -5.64
N THR A 114 -2.27 10.49 -4.47
CA THR A 114 -3.05 10.55 -3.22
C THR A 114 -2.97 11.94 -2.60
N THR A 115 -4.09 12.63 -2.44
CA THR A 115 -4.14 13.92 -1.72
C THR A 115 -5.15 13.86 -0.58
N TRP A 116 -4.76 14.39 0.58
CA TRP A 116 -5.65 14.53 1.76
C TRP A 116 -6.23 15.93 1.87
N ARG A 117 -5.80 16.84 1.00
CA ARG A 117 -6.19 18.25 0.99
C ARG A 117 -7.14 18.60 -0.15
N ASN A 118 -7.54 17.61 -0.95
CA ASN A 118 -8.28 17.81 -2.19
C ASN A 118 -7.50 18.72 -3.17
N ASP A 119 -6.16 18.58 -3.19
CA ASP A 119 -5.25 19.37 -4.03
C ASP A 119 -4.77 18.54 -5.23
N TYR A 120 -5.21 18.93 -6.42
CA TYR A 120 -4.90 18.26 -7.69
C TYR A 120 -3.99 19.06 -8.61
N LYS A 121 -3.37 20.14 -8.12
CA LYS A 121 -2.54 21.02 -8.95
C LYS A 121 -1.39 20.29 -9.65
N ASP A 122 -0.95 19.17 -9.07
CA ASP A 122 0.20 18.39 -9.53
C ASP A 122 -0.21 17.08 -10.23
N LEU A 123 -1.51 16.83 -10.44
CA LEU A 123 -1.99 15.60 -11.07
C LEU A 123 -1.42 15.40 -12.48
N GLU A 124 -1.34 16.46 -13.27
CA GLU A 124 -0.76 16.41 -14.62
C GLU A 124 0.74 16.11 -14.58
N LYS A 125 1.49 16.81 -13.70
CA LYS A 125 2.92 16.56 -13.50
C LYS A 125 3.20 15.14 -13.03
N PHE A 126 2.35 14.62 -12.16
CA PHE A 126 2.43 13.24 -11.71
C PHE A 126 2.21 12.26 -12.85
N ALA A 127 1.15 12.45 -13.65
CA ALA A 127 0.88 11.59 -14.79
C ALA A 127 2.03 11.61 -15.82
N GLU A 128 2.65 12.77 -16.04
CA GLU A 128 3.85 12.88 -16.88
C GLU A 128 5.06 12.15 -16.29
N ALA A 129 5.33 12.33 -14.99
CA ALA A 129 6.42 11.65 -14.31
C ALA A 129 6.28 10.13 -14.40
N VAL A 130 5.08 9.59 -14.17
CA VAL A 130 4.80 8.15 -14.28
C VAL A 130 4.99 7.67 -15.72
N ARG A 131 4.50 8.39 -16.74
CA ARG A 131 4.61 7.97 -18.16
C ARG A 131 6.04 7.88 -18.70
N ARG A 132 6.99 8.61 -18.10
CA ARG A 132 8.40 8.58 -18.54
C ARG A 132 9.08 7.24 -18.23
N HIS A 133 8.48 6.42 -17.37
CA HIS A 133 9.00 5.12 -16.97
C HIS A 133 8.04 4.02 -17.50
N PRO A 134 8.43 3.31 -18.57
CA PRO A 134 7.61 2.25 -19.18
C PRO A 134 7.55 0.97 -18.34
#